data_AF-A0A317ZCI5-F1
#
_entry.id   AF-A0A317ZCI5-F1
#
_cell.length_a   1.000
_cell.length_b   1.000
_cell.length_c   1.000
_cell.angle_alpha   90.00
_cell.angle_beta   90.00
_cell.angle_gamma   90.00
#
_symmetry.space_group_name_H-M   'P 1'
#
loop_
_entity.id
_entity.type
_entity.pdbx_description
1 polymer ?
#
loop_
_entity_poly.entity_id
_entity_poly.type
_entity_poly.pdbx_seq_one_letter_code
_entity_poly.pdbx_strand_id
1 'polypeptide(L)'
;MNWKEFIATIIDSLAWPAVVIVAFFVFKERLGAVLAKLAKVKYKDLELDFEKLREQAKEIESKEPEVNPSEGPSNPTLSSLEDQILNSVESAPSAAILLAWSAVEASLASAVARLAISPESPSYRSPLHNIEVLHKHSGIQKMEIQLLHEMRMLRNKVSHEHETLKRISSEQAEDYTSTAFKLIKILNSLDRKD
;
A
#
# COMPACT_ATOMS: atom_id res chain seq x y z
N MET A 1 -40.14 21.66 -50.22
CA MET A 1 -39.55 20.35 -49.92
C MET A 1 -40.47 19.28 -50.46
N ASN A 2 -39.93 18.39 -51.28
CA ASN A 2 -40.63 17.16 -51.66
C ASN A 2 -40.66 16.23 -50.44
N TRP A 3 -41.74 15.45 -50.28
CA TRP A 3 -41.89 14.49 -49.17
C TRP A 3 -40.68 13.55 -48.98
N LYS A 4 -40.02 13.20 -50.09
CA LYS A 4 -38.79 12.38 -50.10
C LYS A 4 -37.59 13.09 -49.46
N GLU A 5 -37.47 14.40 -49.66
CA GLU A 5 -36.38 15.22 -49.09
C GLU A 5 -36.54 15.34 -47.58
N PHE A 6 -37.77 15.47 -47.07
CA PHE A 6 -38.03 15.52 -45.63
C PHE A 6 -37.59 14.24 -44.92
N ILE A 7 -37.93 13.07 -45.48
CA ILE A 7 -37.52 11.76 -44.96
C ILE A 7 -35.98 11.63 -44.97
N ALA A 8 -35.31 12.09 -46.03
CA ALA A 8 -33.86 12.04 -46.12
C ALA A 8 -33.17 12.85 -45.00
N THR A 9 -33.63 14.08 -44.72
CA THR A 9 -33.08 14.89 -43.62
C THR A 9 -33.26 14.27 -42.23
N ILE A 10 -34.39 13.58 -41.99
CA ILE A 10 -34.61 12.87 -40.72
C ILE A 10 -33.64 11.71 -40.58
N ILE A 11 -33.47 10.91 -41.64
CA ILE A 11 -32.56 9.76 -41.63
C ILE A 11 -31.12 10.21 -41.42
N ASP A 12 -30.65 11.24 -42.13
CA ASP A 12 -29.28 11.76 -41.97
C ASP A 12 -29.01 12.24 -40.53
N SER A 13 -29.99 12.91 -39.93
CA SER A 13 -29.87 13.42 -38.55
C SER A 13 -29.89 12.30 -37.50
N LEU A 14 -30.59 11.19 -37.78
CA LEU A 14 -30.77 10.09 -36.83
C LEU A 14 -29.79 8.93 -37.03
N ALA A 15 -29.18 8.82 -38.21
CA ALA A 15 -28.22 7.78 -38.55
C ALA A 15 -27.01 7.79 -37.60
N TRP A 16 -26.42 8.96 -37.34
CA TRP A 16 -25.26 9.06 -36.45
C TRP A 16 -25.56 8.69 -34.98
N PRO A 17 -26.62 9.22 -34.33
CA PRO A 17 -27.06 8.74 -33.02
C PRO A 17 -27.32 7.23 -32.98
N ALA A 18 -28.00 6.69 -34.00
CA ALA A 18 -28.29 5.26 -34.07
C ALA A 18 -27.01 4.41 -34.16
N VAL A 19 -26.03 4.83 -34.97
CA VAL A 19 -24.73 4.16 -35.08
C VAL A 19 -24.00 4.17 -33.74
N VAL A 20 -23.97 5.30 -33.02
CA VAL A 20 -23.32 5.39 -31.70
C VAL A 20 -23.99 4.46 -30.69
N ILE A 21 -25.32 4.42 -30.67
CA ILE A 21 -26.08 3.55 -29.76
C ILE A 21 -25.81 2.07 -30.09
N VAL A 22 -25.90 1.68 -31.36
CA VAL A 22 -25.62 0.30 -31.79
C VAL A 22 -24.17 -0.08 -31.48
N ALA A 23 -23.20 0.79 -31.77
CA ALA A 23 -21.81 0.56 -31.42
C ALA A 23 -21.64 0.38 -29.90
N PHE A 24 -22.24 1.24 -29.07
CA PHE A 24 -22.20 1.08 -27.62
C PHE A 24 -22.76 -0.26 -27.16
N PHE A 25 -23.92 -0.69 -27.68
CA PHE A 25 -24.52 -1.98 -27.32
C PHE A 25 -23.69 -3.19 -27.77
N VAL A 26 -23.03 -3.11 -28.92
CA VAL A 26 -22.13 -4.17 -29.42
C VAL A 26 -20.82 -4.22 -28.62
N PHE A 27 -20.25 -3.07 -28.27
CA PHE A 27 -18.94 -2.99 -27.61
C PHE A 27 -19.00 -3.06 -26.08
N LYS A 28 -20.12 -2.72 -25.42
CA LYS A 28 -20.21 -2.71 -23.94
C LYS A 28 -19.78 -4.04 -23.32
N GLU A 29 -20.15 -5.15 -23.95
CA GLU A 29 -19.87 -6.49 -23.42
C GLU A 29 -18.41 -6.88 -23.63
N ARG A 30 -17.84 -6.52 -24.79
CA ARG A 30 -16.42 -6.77 -25.10
C ARG A 30 -15.50 -5.92 -24.23
N LEU A 31 -15.84 -4.65 -24.01
CA LEU A 31 -15.09 -3.74 -23.15
C LEU A 31 -15.15 -4.20 -21.69
N GLY A 32 -16.33 -4.57 -21.19
CA GLY A 32 -16.49 -5.13 -19.84
C GLY A 32 -15.65 -6.39 -19.63
N ALA A 33 -15.62 -7.30 -20.61
CA ALA A 33 -14.81 -8.51 -20.53
C ALA A 33 -13.29 -8.23 -20.49
N VAL A 34 -12.81 -7.25 -21.26
CA VAL A 34 -11.38 -6.86 -21.24
C VAL A 34 -11.02 -6.19 -19.92
N LEU A 35 -11.85 -5.27 -19.43
CA LEU A 35 -11.65 -4.62 -18.14
C LEU A 35 -11.63 -5.63 -16.99
N ALA A 36 -12.54 -6.61 -17.00
CA ALA A 36 -12.56 -7.68 -16.00
C ALA A 36 -11.29 -8.55 -16.03
N LYS A 37 -10.74 -8.83 -17.22
CA LYS A 37 -9.47 -9.57 -17.35
C LYS A 37 -8.30 -8.75 -16.81
N LEU A 38 -8.22 -7.47 -17.15
CA LEU A 38 -7.18 -6.57 -16.64
C LEU A 38 -7.23 -6.44 -15.11
N ALA A 39 -8.43 -6.32 -14.54
CA ALA A 39 -8.62 -6.30 -13.09
C ALA A 39 -8.14 -7.61 -12.43
N LYS A 40 -8.41 -8.77 -13.03
CA LYS A 40 -7.91 -10.07 -12.55
C LYS A 40 -6.38 -10.18 -12.58
N VAL A 41 -5.74 -9.68 -13.64
CA VAL A 41 -4.27 -9.69 -13.75
C VAL A 41 -3.64 -8.78 -12.69
N LYS A 42 -4.16 -7.56 -12.52
CA LYS A 42 -3.72 -6.64 -11.46
C LYS A 42 -3.88 -7.24 -10.06
N TYR A 43 -4.98 -7.93 -9.82
CA TYR A 43 -5.22 -8.59 -8.54
C TYR A 43 -4.21 -9.71 -8.28
N LYS A 44 -3.92 -10.54 -9.30
CA LYS A 44 -2.88 -11.57 -9.18
C LYS A 44 -1.51 -10.96 -8.88
N ASP A 45 -1.19 -9.83 -9.50
CA ASP A 45 0.04 -9.08 -9.20
C ASP A 45 0.10 -8.61 -7.75
N LEU A 46 -1.03 -8.16 -7.19
CA LEU A 46 -1.11 -7.79 -5.78
C LEU A 46 -0.93 -8.98 -4.83
N GLU A 47 -1.55 -10.12 -5.10
CA GLU A 47 -1.37 -11.34 -4.29
C GLU A 47 0.11 -11.75 -4.23
N LEU A 48 0.79 -11.70 -5.37
CA LEU A 48 2.22 -12.00 -5.47
C LEU A 48 3.08 -11.02 -4.66
N ASP A 49 2.73 -9.74 -4.63
CA ASP A 49 3.46 -8.77 -3.80
C ASP A 49 3.31 -9.05 -2.31
N PHE A 50 2.13 -9.48 -1.85
CA PHE A 50 1.93 -9.89 -0.46
C PHE A 50 2.70 -11.17 -0.13
N GLU A 51 2.72 -12.15 -1.04
CA GLU A 51 3.50 -13.38 -0.88
C GLU A 51 5.00 -13.07 -0.77
N LYS A 52 5.51 -12.22 -1.67
CA LYS A 52 6.90 -11.75 -1.63
C LYS A 52 7.22 -11.01 -0.34
N LEU A 53 6.33 -10.13 0.13
CA LEU A 53 6.47 -9.42 1.40
C LEU A 53 6.62 -10.42 2.56
N ARG A 54 5.75 -11.45 2.60
CA ARG A 54 5.76 -12.49 3.62
C ARG A 54 7.07 -13.28 3.62
N GLU A 55 7.58 -13.65 2.44
CA GLU A 55 8.85 -14.35 2.31
C GLU A 55 10.02 -13.51 2.84
N GLN A 56 10.08 -12.22 2.49
CA GLN A 56 11.13 -11.33 2.97
C GLN A 56 11.05 -11.10 4.48
N ALA A 57 9.84 -10.98 5.03
CA ALA A 57 9.63 -10.83 6.47
C ALA A 57 10.16 -12.03 7.25
N LYS A 58 9.99 -13.26 6.73
CA LYS A 58 10.56 -14.49 7.32
C LYS A 58 12.08 -14.53 7.27
N GLU A 59 12.69 -13.95 6.24
CA GLU A 59 14.15 -13.88 6.15
C GLU A 59 14.75 -12.95 7.22
N ILE A 60 14.02 -11.88 7.60
CA ILE A 60 14.40 -11.03 8.73
C ILE A 60 14.29 -11.79 10.06
N GLU A 61 13.19 -12.53 10.27
CA GLU A 61 13.02 -13.37 11.48
C GLU A 61 14.14 -14.41 11.64
N SER A 62 14.60 -15.00 10.54
CA SER A 62 15.63 -16.05 10.59
C SER A 62 17.02 -15.55 10.96
N LYS A 63 17.26 -14.22 10.91
CA LYS A 63 18.56 -13.59 11.20
C LYS A 63 18.60 -12.94 12.59
N GLU A 64 17.45 -12.75 13.23
CA GLU A 64 17.35 -12.16 14.55
C GLU A 64 17.25 -13.29 15.59
N PRO A 65 18.11 -13.36 16.61
CA PRO A 65 17.87 -14.27 17.73
C PRO A 65 16.53 -13.91 18.38
N GLU A 66 15.77 -14.90 18.85
CA GLU A 66 14.53 -14.68 19.62
C GLU A 66 14.80 -13.71 20.78
N VAL A 67 14.56 -12.42 20.57
CA VAL A 67 14.57 -11.45 21.65
C VAL A 67 13.24 -11.64 22.37
N ASN A 68 13.33 -12.25 23.55
CA ASN A 68 12.26 -12.34 24.53
C ASN A 68 11.45 -11.04 24.56
N PRO A 69 10.11 -11.08 24.61
CA PRO A 69 9.28 -9.90 24.81
C PRO A 69 9.51 -9.37 26.24
N SER A 70 10.58 -8.59 26.44
CA SER A 70 10.89 -7.94 27.70
C SER A 70 11.18 -6.46 27.48
N GLU A 71 10.20 -5.66 27.86
CA GLU A 71 10.39 -4.39 28.58
C GLU A 71 11.25 -3.31 27.88
N GLY A 72 10.81 -2.86 26.71
CA GLY A 72 11.01 -1.45 26.34
C GLY A 72 10.02 -0.57 27.13
N PRO A 73 10.32 0.73 27.37
CA PRO A 73 9.41 1.61 28.10
C PRO A 73 8.06 1.62 27.39
N SER A 74 7.06 1.03 28.03
CA SER A 74 5.69 0.91 27.54
C SER A 74 5.11 2.32 27.46
N ASN A 75 5.20 2.92 26.28
CA ASN A 75 4.53 4.18 26.00
C ASN A 75 3.04 3.84 25.83
N PRO A 76 2.14 4.20 26.76
CA PRO A 76 0.76 3.74 26.76
C PRO A 76 0.00 4.13 25.48
N THR A 77 0.45 5.21 24.81
CA THR A 77 -0.05 5.66 23.51
C THR A 77 0.28 4.71 22.36
N LEU A 78 1.46 4.08 22.36
CA LEU A 78 1.87 3.11 21.33
C LEU A 78 1.09 1.80 21.47
N SER A 79 0.93 1.30 22.71
CA SER A 79 0.07 0.14 22.99
C SER A 79 -1.36 0.35 22.47
N SER A 80 -1.93 1.53 22.69
CA SER A 80 -3.30 1.84 22.21
C SER A 80 -3.44 1.86 20.69
N LEU A 81 -2.39 2.22 19.95
CA LEU A 81 -2.39 2.26 18.49
C LEU A 81 -2.19 0.86 17.90
N GLU A 82 -1.31 0.06 18.51
CA GLU A 82 -1.12 -1.35 18.17
C GLU A 82 -2.42 -2.14 18.35
N ASP A 83 -3.11 -1.95 19.48
CA ASP A 83 -4.42 -2.58 19.74
C ASP A 83 -5.47 -2.16 18.69
N GLN A 84 -5.49 -0.88 18.29
CA GLN A 84 -6.39 -0.39 17.25
C GLN A 84 -6.10 -1.01 15.88
N ILE A 85 -4.81 -1.16 15.53
CA ILE A 85 -4.38 -1.81 14.28
C ILE A 85 -4.82 -3.28 14.28
N LEU A 86 -4.55 -4.00 15.37
CA LEU A 86 -4.89 -5.42 15.51
C LEU A 86 -6.40 -5.68 15.45
N ASN A 87 -7.20 -4.87 16.16
CA ASN A 87 -8.66 -4.95 16.12
C ASN A 87 -9.24 -4.65 14.72
N SER A 88 -8.49 -3.94 13.88
CA SER A 88 -8.88 -3.60 12.51
C SER A 88 -8.53 -4.71 11.51
N VAL A 89 -7.67 -5.68 11.84
CA VAL A 89 -7.21 -6.72 10.90
C VAL A 89 -8.37 -7.55 10.36
N GLU A 90 -9.28 -8.00 11.24
CA GLU A 90 -10.42 -8.81 10.82
C GLU A 90 -11.56 -7.97 10.24
N SER A 91 -11.83 -6.81 10.85
CA SER A 91 -13.02 -6.00 10.55
C SER A 91 -12.81 -5.07 9.35
N ALA A 92 -11.58 -4.59 9.15
CA ALA A 92 -11.20 -3.67 8.08
C ALA A 92 -9.72 -3.88 7.65
N PRO A 93 -9.38 -5.00 6.98
CA PRO A 93 -8.00 -5.38 6.64
C PRO A 93 -7.21 -4.25 5.95
N SER A 94 -7.84 -3.58 4.99
CA SER A 94 -7.25 -2.46 4.28
C SER A 94 -6.94 -1.26 5.18
N ALA A 95 -7.80 -0.98 6.15
CA ALA A 95 -7.57 0.08 7.13
C ALA A 95 -6.43 -0.28 8.07
N ALA A 96 -6.34 -1.55 8.50
CA ALA A 96 -5.23 -2.05 9.31
C ALA A 96 -3.87 -1.84 8.61
N ILE A 97 -3.77 -2.12 7.30
CA ILE A 97 -2.57 -1.87 6.50
C ILE A 97 -2.22 -0.37 6.48
N LEU A 98 -3.21 0.50 6.24
CA LEU A 98 -2.98 1.96 6.20
C LEU A 98 -2.51 2.50 7.55
N LEU A 99 -3.12 2.03 8.65
CA LEU A 99 -2.74 2.42 10.02
C LEU A 99 -1.35 1.91 10.40
N ALA A 100 -1.05 0.65 10.08
CA ALA A 100 0.28 0.07 10.34
C ALA A 100 1.38 0.80 9.58
N TRP A 101 1.14 1.14 8.30
CA TRP A 101 2.09 1.94 7.54
C TRP A 101 2.28 3.35 8.14
N SER A 102 1.20 3.99 8.60
CA SER A 102 1.28 5.29 9.30
C SER A 102 2.18 5.20 10.55
N ALA A 103 2.08 4.10 11.32
CA ALA A 103 2.96 3.86 12.47
C ALA A 103 4.43 3.67 12.06
N VAL A 104 4.70 3.01 10.93
CA VAL A 104 6.06 2.89 10.36
C VAL A 104 6.59 4.26 9.95
N GLU A 105 5.79 5.08 9.28
CA GLU A 105 6.18 6.45 8.88
C GLU A 105 6.53 7.32 10.09
N ALA A 106 5.72 7.25 11.16
CA ALA A 106 6.00 7.94 12.41
C ALA A 106 7.31 7.46 13.06
N SER A 107 7.57 6.15 13.01
CA SER A 107 8.80 5.56 13.56
C SER A 107 10.04 5.92 12.73
N LEU A 108 9.93 5.98 11.39
CA LEU A 108 10.98 6.48 10.50
C LEU A 108 11.32 7.95 10.83
N ALA A 109 10.30 8.79 10.95
CA ALA A 109 10.44 10.18 11.32
C ALA A 109 11.12 10.33 12.70
N SER A 110 10.65 9.55 13.68
CA SER A 110 11.23 9.51 15.03
C SER A 110 12.69 9.06 15.02
N ALA A 111 13.05 8.02 14.26
CA ALA A 111 14.42 7.53 14.15
C ALA A 111 15.36 8.58 13.56
N VAL A 112 14.96 9.25 12.48
CA VAL A 112 15.76 10.34 11.88
C VAL A 112 15.98 11.49 12.87
N ALA A 113 14.93 11.85 13.63
CA ALA A 113 15.01 12.90 14.64
C ALA A 113 15.91 12.49 15.82
N ARG A 114 15.71 11.29 16.37
CA ARG A 114 16.48 10.72 17.49
C ARG A 114 17.98 10.67 17.20
N LEU A 115 18.34 10.26 15.99
CA LEU A 115 19.74 10.13 15.59
C LEU A 115 20.39 11.46 15.19
N ALA A 116 19.63 12.57 15.24
CA ALA A 116 20.05 13.91 14.84
C ALA A 116 20.74 13.93 13.46
N ILE A 117 20.34 13.04 12.55
CA ILE A 117 20.99 12.84 11.25
C ILE A 117 20.82 14.09 10.37
N SER A 118 19.77 14.88 10.60
CA SER A 118 19.50 16.09 9.83
C SER A 118 18.97 17.22 10.71
N PRO A 119 19.83 18.17 11.13
CA PRO A 119 19.39 19.42 11.77
C PRO A 119 18.73 20.40 10.79
N GLU A 120 19.08 20.33 9.50
CA GLU A 120 18.65 21.25 8.43
C GLU A 120 17.34 20.84 7.73
N SER A 121 16.79 19.68 8.09
CA SER A 121 15.53 19.21 7.52
C SER A 121 14.66 18.58 8.59
N PRO A 122 13.46 19.13 8.85
CA PRO A 122 12.54 18.52 9.79
C PRO A 122 12.22 17.08 9.35
N SER A 123 12.11 16.21 10.36
CA SER A 123 11.71 14.80 10.33
C SER A 123 10.41 14.49 9.55
N TYR A 124 9.72 15.53 9.07
CA TYR A 124 8.48 15.53 8.29
C TYR A 124 8.65 15.45 6.75
N ARG A 125 9.83 15.08 6.23
CA ARG A 125 9.97 14.81 4.78
C ARG A 125 9.28 13.50 4.38
N SER A 126 9.15 13.29 3.05
CA SER A 126 8.58 12.07 2.47
C SER A 126 9.18 10.80 3.09
N PRO A 127 8.38 9.74 3.33
CA PRO A 127 8.88 8.46 3.86
C PRO A 127 10.09 7.92 3.10
N LEU A 128 10.14 8.13 1.79
CA LEU A 128 11.28 7.78 0.96
C LEU A 128 12.58 8.44 1.39
N HIS A 129 12.50 9.73 1.70
CA HIS A 129 13.67 10.49 2.12
C HIS A 129 14.17 9.99 3.47
N ASN A 130 13.28 9.71 4.41
CA ASN A 130 13.65 9.20 5.72
C ASN A 130 14.31 7.81 5.62
N ILE A 131 13.79 6.93 4.75
CA ILE A 131 14.41 5.63 4.44
C ILE A 131 15.84 5.81 3.88
N GLU A 132 16.02 6.70 2.90
CA GLU A 132 17.33 6.94 2.27
C GLU A 132 18.33 7.55 3.26
N VAL A 133 17.88 8.47 4.11
CA VAL A 133 18.71 9.11 5.14
C VAL A 133 19.18 8.09 6.17
N LEU A 134 18.28 7.22 6.65
CA LEU A 134 18.64 6.14 7.59
C LEU A 134 19.61 5.15 6.94
N HIS A 135 19.36 4.71 5.70
CA HIS A 135 20.30 3.83 4.98
C HIS A 135 21.73 4.37 4.93
N LYS A 136 21.90 5.69 4.84
CA LYS A 136 23.23 6.33 4.78
C LYS A 136 23.90 6.47 6.15
N HIS A 137 23.14 6.66 7.23
CA HIS A 137 23.68 7.15 8.52
C HIS A 137 23.34 6.27 9.73
N SER A 138 22.56 5.21 9.57
CA SER A 138 22.25 4.25 10.63
C SER A 138 22.76 2.85 10.28
N GLY A 139 22.71 1.95 11.26
CA GLY A 139 23.02 0.52 11.09
C GLY A 139 21.96 -0.29 10.35
N ILE A 140 20.97 0.34 9.70
CA ILE A 140 19.86 -0.36 9.05
C ILE A 140 20.36 -1.21 7.88
N GLN A 141 19.92 -2.46 7.82
CA GLN A 141 20.35 -3.43 6.81
C GLN A 141 19.67 -3.15 5.47
N LYS A 142 20.37 -3.48 4.38
CA LYS A 142 19.84 -3.34 3.02
C LYS A 142 18.51 -4.09 2.82
N MET A 143 18.34 -5.22 3.49
CA MET A 143 17.12 -6.03 3.45
C MET A 143 15.92 -5.31 4.10
N GLU A 144 16.12 -4.69 5.26
CA GLU A 144 15.10 -3.90 5.97
C GLU A 144 14.67 -2.69 5.13
N ILE A 145 15.63 -2.04 4.45
CA ILE A 145 15.36 -0.95 3.51
C ILE A 145 14.52 -1.42 2.33
N GLN A 146 14.87 -2.57 1.74
CA GLN A 146 14.10 -3.15 0.65
C GLN A 146 12.65 -3.43 1.11
N LEU A 147 12.49 -4.02 2.29
CA LEU A 147 11.18 -4.33 2.84
C LEU A 147 10.33 -3.06 3.08
N LEU A 148 10.94 -2.00 3.61
CA LEU A 148 10.27 -0.69 3.76
C LEU A 148 9.81 -0.11 2.42
N HIS A 149 10.61 -0.26 1.35
CA HIS A 149 10.20 0.16 0.01
C HIS A 149 9.03 -0.67 -0.52
N GLU A 150 9.05 -1.98 -0.34
CA GLU A 150 7.99 -2.90 -0.79
C GLU A 150 6.68 -2.62 -0.04
N MET A 151 6.73 -2.47 1.28
CA MET A 151 5.58 -2.09 2.10
C MET A 151 4.94 -0.76 1.68
N ARG A 152 5.76 0.24 1.36
CA ARG A 152 5.29 1.54 0.85
C ARG A 152 4.57 1.40 -0.49
N MET A 153 5.13 0.61 -1.41
CA MET A 153 4.52 0.38 -2.72
C MET A 153 3.18 -0.34 -2.58
N LEU A 154 3.12 -1.35 -1.69
CA LEU A 154 1.90 -2.07 -1.39
C LEU A 154 0.83 -1.14 -0.80
N ARG A 155 1.18 -0.32 0.19
CA ARG A 155 0.28 0.70 0.75
C ARG A 155 -0.25 1.66 -0.32
N ASN A 156 0.59 2.05 -1.27
CA ASN A 156 0.15 2.90 -2.38
C ASN A 156 -0.88 2.18 -3.28
N LYS A 157 -0.68 0.88 -3.57
CA LYS A 157 -1.67 0.06 -4.29
C LYS A 157 -3.00 -0.03 -3.51
N VAL A 158 -2.93 -0.28 -2.19
CA VAL A 158 -4.12 -0.37 -1.31
C VAL A 158 -4.90 0.96 -1.27
N SER A 159 -4.22 2.10 -1.16
CA SER A 159 -4.88 3.41 -1.05
C SER A 159 -5.53 3.92 -2.34
N HIS A 160 -4.97 3.60 -3.52
CA HIS A 160 -5.43 4.16 -4.79
C HIS A 160 -6.55 3.35 -5.45
N GLU A 161 -6.75 2.09 -5.07
CA GLU A 161 -7.68 1.20 -5.76
C GLU A 161 -8.87 0.83 -4.86
N HIS A 162 -9.98 1.56 -4.99
CA HIS A 162 -11.20 1.35 -4.17
C HIS A 162 -11.81 -0.06 -4.28
N GLU A 163 -11.61 -0.77 -5.40
CA GLU A 163 -12.01 -2.17 -5.51
C GLU A 163 -11.05 -3.12 -4.77
N THR A 164 -9.77 -2.78 -4.73
CA THR A 164 -8.73 -3.54 -4.06
C THR A 164 -8.93 -3.52 -2.55
N LEU A 165 -9.45 -2.42 -2.00
CA LEU A 165 -9.83 -2.30 -0.58
C LEU A 165 -10.82 -3.38 -0.11
N LYS A 166 -11.62 -3.97 -1.01
CA LYS A 166 -12.64 -4.99 -0.68
C LYS A 166 -12.13 -6.43 -0.77
N ARG A 167 -10.89 -6.64 -1.23
CA ARG A 167 -10.36 -7.97 -1.57
C ARG A 167 -9.09 -8.36 -0.82
N ILE A 168 -8.59 -7.49 0.05
CA ILE A 168 -7.48 -7.81 0.95
C ILE A 168 -7.99 -8.80 2.00
N SER A 169 -7.30 -9.93 2.16
CA SER A 169 -7.64 -10.91 3.18
C SER A 169 -7.14 -10.47 4.56
N SER A 170 -7.77 -10.98 5.62
CA SER A 170 -7.29 -10.73 6.99
C SER A 170 -5.88 -11.29 7.19
N GLU A 171 -5.53 -12.43 6.58
CA GLU A 171 -4.16 -12.99 6.61
C GLU A 171 -3.14 -12.03 5.99
N GLN A 172 -3.45 -11.42 4.84
CA GLN A 172 -2.57 -10.43 4.20
C GLN A 172 -2.38 -9.18 5.08
N ALA A 173 -3.45 -8.74 5.74
CA ALA A 173 -3.35 -7.64 6.68
C ALA A 173 -2.54 -8.02 7.93
N GLU A 174 -2.71 -9.23 8.46
CA GLU A 174 -1.95 -9.75 9.60
C GLU A 174 -0.45 -9.87 9.28
N ASP A 175 -0.09 -10.44 8.13
CA ASP A 175 1.30 -10.53 7.68
C ASP A 175 1.91 -9.12 7.56
N TYR A 176 1.17 -8.16 6.99
CA TYR A 176 1.62 -6.78 6.86
C TYR A 176 1.79 -6.07 8.21
N THR A 177 0.84 -6.20 9.13
CA THR A 177 0.88 -5.54 10.45
C THR A 177 1.98 -6.13 11.33
N SER A 178 2.14 -7.46 11.33
CA SER A 178 3.24 -8.16 12.01
C SER A 178 4.60 -7.68 11.49
N THR A 179 4.73 -7.58 10.17
CA THR A 179 5.95 -7.06 9.53
C THR A 179 6.21 -5.60 9.90
N ALA A 180 5.17 -4.77 9.94
CA ALA A 180 5.26 -3.37 10.35
C ALA A 180 5.79 -3.24 11.79
N PHE A 181 5.25 -4.01 12.73
CA PHE A 181 5.68 -3.96 14.13
C PHE A 181 7.14 -4.39 14.30
N LYS A 182 7.62 -5.38 13.55
CA LYS A 182 9.03 -5.77 13.55
C LYS A 182 9.92 -4.64 13.05
N LEU A 183 9.58 -4.04 11.91
CA LEU A 183 10.35 -2.91 11.39
C LEU A 183 10.32 -1.70 12.33
N ILE A 184 9.19 -1.44 13.01
CA ILE A 184 9.12 -0.39 14.03
C ILE A 184 10.10 -0.67 15.18
N LYS A 185 10.18 -1.92 15.66
CA LYS A 185 11.16 -2.32 16.68
C LYS A 185 12.60 -2.07 16.20
N ILE A 186 12.92 -2.47 14.98
CA ILE A 186 14.25 -2.23 14.37
C ILE A 186 14.53 -0.72 14.30
N LEU A 187 13.59 0.08 13.79
CA LEU A 187 13.75 1.55 13.68
C LEU A 187 13.95 2.22 15.06
N ASN A 188 13.30 1.68 16.09
CA ASN A 188 13.44 2.15 17.45
C ASN A 188 14.76 1.74 18.10
N SER A 189 15.36 0.62 17.69
CA SER A 189 16.67 0.15 18.17
C SER A 189 17.85 0.70 17.35
N LEU A 190 17.60 1.40 16.23
CA LEU A 190 18.68 2.00 15.45
C LEU A 190 19.50 3.00 16.27
N ASP A 191 20.81 2.86 16.15
CA ASP A 191 21.81 3.81 16.63
C ASP A 191 22.52 4.50 15.47
N ARG A 192 23.15 5.65 15.77
CA ARG A 192 23.92 6.42 14.80
C ARG A 192 25.20 5.66 14.48
N LYS A 193 25.52 5.53 13.19
CA LYS A 193 26.79 4.96 12.76
C LYS A 193 27.88 6.03 12.89
N ASP A 194 28.93 5.72 13.65
CA ASP A 194 30.13 6.57 13.80
C ASP A 194 30.87 6.76 12.47
#